data_AF-I3VSN1-F1
#
_entry.id   AF-I3VSN1-F1
#
_cell.length_a   1.000
_cell.length_b   1.000
_cell.length_c   1.000
_cell.angle_alpha   90.00
_cell.angle_beta   90.00
_cell.angle_gamma   90.00
#
_symmetry.space_group_name_H-M   'P 1'
#
loop_
_entity.id
_entity.type
_entity.pdbx_description
1 polymer ?
#
loop_
_entity_poly.entity_id
_entity_poly.type
_entity_poly.pdbx_seq_one_letter_code
_entity_poly.pdbx_strand_id
1 'polypeptide(L)'
;MSFLPNYISVGIDVAADFSWFCILTPDGREFKKPFKVDHDNADSLKNAALSIKKAEEQFSMKSKIFLESTGIYHFPLFCHLKELGFEVFVINPLITNSNKKYWYKKSEK
;
A
#
# COMPACT_ATOMS: atom_id res chain seq x y z
N MET A 1 -18.07 -9.12 18.91
CA MET A 1 -17.29 -9.75 17.82
C MET A 1 -16.56 -8.64 17.09
N SER A 2 -15.24 -8.52 17.24
CA SER A 2 -14.44 -7.69 16.36
C SER A 2 -14.37 -8.37 14.99
N PHE A 3 -14.90 -7.73 13.96
CA PHE A 3 -14.69 -8.16 12.58
C PHE A 3 -13.25 -7.84 12.22
N LEU A 4 -12.38 -8.85 12.19
CA LEU A 4 -11.05 -8.69 11.63
C LEU A 4 -11.14 -8.71 10.09
N PRO A 5 -10.36 -7.88 9.39
CA PRO A 5 -10.26 -7.93 7.94
C PRO A 5 -9.83 -9.34 7.48
N ASN A 6 -10.32 -9.77 6.32
CA ASN A 6 -9.96 -11.05 5.70
C ASN A 6 -8.77 -10.92 4.74
N TYR A 7 -7.87 -9.98 5.01
CA TYR A 7 -6.72 -9.66 4.16
C TYR A 7 -5.54 -9.16 4.99
N ILE A 8 -4.34 -9.28 4.42
CA ILE A 8 -3.12 -8.65 4.93
C ILE A 8 -3.07 -7.22 4.42
N SER A 9 -2.90 -6.24 5.32
CA SER A 9 -2.81 -4.84 4.93
C SER A 9 -1.35 -4.46 4.71
N VAL A 10 -1.02 -3.90 3.55
CA VAL A 10 0.32 -3.40 3.25
C VAL A 10 0.24 -1.90 3.00
N GLY A 11 0.86 -1.10 3.87
CA GLY A 11 1.01 0.34 3.66
C GLY A 11 2.36 0.64 3.02
N ILE A 12 2.36 1.48 2.00
CA ILE A 12 3.56 1.95 1.33
C ILE A 12 3.55 3.47 1.29
N ASP A 13 4.48 4.10 2.00
CA ASP A 13 4.75 5.53 1.85
C ASP A 13 5.81 5.74 0.77
N VAL A 14 5.43 6.40 -0.33
CA VAL A 14 6.23 6.50 -1.55
C VAL A 14 6.90 7.88 -1.65
N ALA A 15 8.23 7.89 -1.60
CA ALA A 15 9.07 9.04 -1.92
C ALA A 15 9.73 8.88 -3.31
N ALA A 16 10.60 9.81 -3.70
CA ALA A 16 11.26 9.78 -5.00
C ALA A 16 12.23 8.60 -5.14
N ASP A 17 13.16 8.47 -4.19
CA ASP A 17 14.27 7.52 -4.28
C ASP A 17 13.98 6.19 -3.56
N PHE A 18 13.07 6.20 -2.60
CA PHE A 18 12.74 5.03 -1.79
C PHE A 18 11.29 5.06 -1.31
N SER A 19 10.83 3.90 -0.85
CA SER A 19 9.53 3.76 -0.19
C SER A 19 9.67 3.03 1.14
N TRP A 20 8.81 3.38 2.10
CA TRP A 20 8.68 2.65 3.36
C TRP A 20 7.53 1.66 3.27
N PHE A 21 7.81 0.39 3.55
CA PHE A 21 6.82 -0.68 3.56
C PHE A 21 6.48 -1.06 5.00
N CYS A 22 5.19 -1.16 5.29
CA CYS A 22 4.64 -1.72 6.52
C CYS A 22 3.65 -2.83 6.17
N ILE A 23 3.80 -4.00 6.80
CA ILE A 23 2.92 -5.15 6.59
C ILE A 23 2.21 -5.43 7.91
N LEU A 24 0.89 -5.31 7.90
CA LEU A 24 0.04 -5.55 9.07
C LEU A 24 -0.76 -6.83 8.88
N THR A 25 -0.74 -7.64 9.92
CA THR A 25 -1.57 -8.84 10.06
C THR A 25 -3.03 -8.43 10.26
N PRO A 26 -4.00 -9.35 10.10
CA PRO A 26 -5.43 -9.02 10.20
C PRO A 26 -5.84 -8.44 11.56
N ASP A 27 -5.12 -8.83 12.62
CA ASP A 27 -5.27 -8.32 13.98
C ASP A 27 -4.56 -6.98 14.24
N GLY A 28 -4.02 -6.35 13.19
CA GLY A 28 -3.41 -5.02 13.24
C GLY A 28 -1.99 -4.98 13.82
N ARG A 29 -1.35 -6.14 14.00
CA ARG A 29 0.05 -6.21 14.43
C ARG A 29 1.00 -6.17 13.24
N GLU A 30 2.20 -5.68 13.46
CA GLU A 30 3.25 -5.71 12.44
C GLU A 30 3.70 -7.15 12.20
N PHE A 31 3.62 -7.60 10.95
CA PHE A 31 4.19 -8.89 10.53
C PHE A 31 5.71 -8.91 10.70
N LYS A 32 6.34 -7.77 10.40
CA LYS A 32 7.75 -7.47 10.63
C LYS A 32 7.90 -5.96 10.79
N LYS A 33 9.05 -5.55 11.35
CA LYS A 33 9.40 -4.13 11.43
C LYS A 33 9.29 -3.47 10.04
N PRO A 34 8.73 -2.25 9.95
CA PRO A 34 8.73 -1.47 8.74
C PRO A 34 10.13 -1.38 8.14
N PHE A 35 10.21 -1.43 6.82
CA PHE A 35 11.49 -1.51 6.11
C PHE A 35 11.52 -0.61 4.89
N LYS A 36 12.70 -0.08 4.61
CA LYS A 36 12.98 0.79 3.46
C LYS A 36 13.23 -0.06 2.22
N VAL A 37 12.72 0.40 1.08
CA VAL A 37 12.93 -0.20 -0.24
C VAL A 37 13.43 0.89 -1.18
N ASP A 38 14.66 0.74 -1.67
CA ASP A 38 15.26 1.66 -2.63
C ASP A 38 14.79 1.33 -4.06
N HIS A 39 14.40 2.37 -4.82
CA HIS A 39 13.79 2.20 -6.14
C HIS A 39 14.80 1.85 -7.24
N ASP A 40 16.08 2.19 -7.06
CA ASP A 40 17.18 1.86 -7.97
C ASP A 40 17.70 0.43 -7.77
N ASN A 41 17.31 -0.24 -6.68
CA ASN A 41 17.79 -1.57 -6.32
C ASN A 41 16.73 -2.65 -6.59
N ALA A 42 16.95 -3.43 -7.65
CA ALA A 42 16.06 -4.52 -8.05
C ALA A 42 15.92 -5.63 -6.99
N ASP A 43 17.00 -5.95 -6.25
CA ASP A 43 16.94 -6.93 -5.16
C ASP A 43 16.09 -6.42 -4.00
N SER A 44 16.13 -5.11 -3.72
CA SER A 44 15.29 -4.48 -2.69
C SER A 44 13.80 -4.62 -3.01
N LEU A 45 13.40 -4.30 -4.24
CA LEU A 45 12.02 -4.47 -4.74
C LEU A 45 11.58 -5.94 -4.70
N LYS A 46 12.44 -6.85 -5.16
CA LYS A 46 12.18 -8.30 -5.12
C LYS A 46 11.99 -8.80 -3.69
N ASN A 47 12.84 -8.37 -2.76
CA ASN A 47 12.76 -8.75 -1.35
C ASN A 47 11.49 -8.18 -0.68
N ALA A 48 11.04 -7.00 -1.09
CA ALA A 48 9.76 -6.44 -0.66
C ALA A 48 8.59 -7.31 -1.10
N ALA A 49 8.53 -7.68 -2.39
CA ALA A 49 7.49 -8.56 -2.92
C ALA A 49 7.50 -9.95 -2.25
N LEU A 50 8.67 -10.53 -2.02
CA LEU A 50 8.84 -11.77 -1.26
C LEU A 50 8.31 -11.64 0.18
N SER A 51 8.54 -10.50 0.83
CA SER A 51 8.04 -10.27 2.20
C SER A 51 6.51 -10.23 2.25
N ILE A 52 5.87 -9.64 1.24
CA ILE A 52 4.40 -9.61 1.12
C ILE A 52 3.87 -11.03 0.89
N LYS A 53 4.46 -11.79 -0.05
CA LYS A 53 4.05 -13.17 -0.33
C LYS A 53 4.18 -14.07 0.89
N LYS A 54 5.27 -13.95 1.64
CA LYS A 54 5.45 -14.70 2.90
C LYS A 54 4.34 -14.42 3.91
N ALA A 55 3.88 -13.16 4.00
CA ALA A 55 2.75 -12.82 4.85
C ALA A 55 1.44 -13.43 4.31
N GLU A 56 1.20 -13.39 3.00
CA GLU A 56 0.04 -14.04 2.39
C GLU A 56 0.01 -15.56 2.67
N GLU A 57 1.15 -16.23 2.51
CA GLU A 57 1.32 -17.67 2.76
C GLU A 57 1.12 -18.02 4.24
N GLN A 58 1.75 -17.27 5.15
CA GLN A 58 1.68 -17.55 6.60
C GLN A 58 0.25 -17.43 7.15
N PHE A 59 -0.54 -16.48 6.65
CA PHE A 59 -1.91 -16.26 7.11
C PHE A 59 -2.97 -16.86 6.19
N SER A 60 -2.57 -17.51 5.08
CA SER A 60 -3.47 -18.02 4.04
C SER A 60 -4.48 -16.96 3.55
N MET A 61 -4.02 -15.72 3.37
CA MET A 61 -4.84 -14.57 3.02
C MET A 61 -4.22 -13.76 1.90
N LYS A 62 -5.04 -13.07 1.10
CA LYS A 62 -4.56 -12.11 0.11
C LYS A 62 -4.15 -10.80 0.77
N SER A 63 -3.22 -10.09 0.15
CA SER A 63 -2.77 -8.78 0.56
C SER A 63 -3.49 -7.67 -0.21
N LYS A 64 -3.82 -6.59 0.49
CA LYS A 64 -4.25 -5.32 -0.07
C LYS A 64 -3.18 -4.28 0.18
N ILE A 65 -2.67 -3.70 -0.89
CA ILE A 65 -1.57 -2.76 -0.86
C ILE A 65 -2.10 -1.34 -1.06
N PHE A 66 -1.78 -0.45 -0.15
CA PHE A 66 -2.15 0.96 -0.17
C PHE A 66 -0.90 1.81 -0.35
N LEU A 67 -0.75 2.44 -1.52
CA LEU A 67 0.33 3.37 -1.81
C LEU A 67 -0.12 4.78 -1.46
N GLU A 68 0.45 5.33 -0.40
CA GLU A 68 0.36 6.75 -0.08
C GLU A 68 1.44 7.48 -0.89
N SER A 69 1.03 8.30 -1.85
CA SER A 69 1.98 9.01 -2.71
C SER A 69 1.98 10.51 -2.48
N THR A 70 3.15 11.07 -2.26
CA THR A 70 3.38 12.52 -2.17
C THR A 70 3.61 13.19 -3.54
N GLY A 71 3.60 12.42 -4.65
CA GLY A 71 3.86 12.93 -6.00
C GLY A 71 3.58 11.91 -7.12
N ILE A 72 4.29 12.03 -8.24
CA ILE A 72 4.13 11.14 -9.42
C ILE A 72 4.89 9.81 -9.30
N TYR A 73 5.70 9.66 -8.25
CA TYR A 73 6.66 8.55 -8.09
C TYR A 73 6.01 7.19 -7.76
N HIS A 74 4.72 7.14 -7.46
CA HIS A 74 4.01 5.88 -7.20
C HIS A 74 3.72 5.07 -8.46
N PHE A 75 3.68 5.69 -9.64
CA PHE A 75 3.20 5.01 -10.85
C PHE A 75 4.09 3.81 -11.26
N PRO A 76 5.43 3.92 -11.29
CA PRO A 76 6.30 2.77 -11.58
C PRO A 76 6.13 1.63 -10.57
N LEU A 77 6.08 1.96 -9.27
CA LEU A 77 5.91 0.96 -8.21
C LEU A 77 4.52 0.29 -8.27
N PHE A 78 3.48 1.06 -8.58
CA PHE A 78 2.13 0.56 -8.79
C PHE A 78 2.09 -0.47 -9.92
N CYS A 79 2.66 -0.13 -11.08
CA CYS A 79 2.72 -1.05 -12.22
C CYS A 79 3.45 -2.34 -11.85
N HIS A 80 4.63 -2.23 -11.23
CA HIS A 80 5.42 -3.38 -10.81
C HIS A 80 4.63 -4.32 -9.87
N LEU A 81 3.96 -3.78 -8.86
CA LEU A 81 3.18 -4.58 -7.92
C LEU A 81 1.93 -5.21 -8.58
N LYS A 82 1.29 -4.52 -9.52
CA LYS A 82 0.17 -5.07 -10.30
C LYS A 82 0.62 -6.22 -11.21
N GLU A 83 1.77 -6.09 -11.88
CA GLU A 83 2.35 -7.16 -12.71
C GLU A 83 2.69 -8.41 -11.88
N LEU A 84 3.05 -8.24 -10.62
CA LEU A 84 3.26 -9.34 -9.67
C LEU A 84 1.96 -9.99 -9.16
N GLY A 85 0.80 -9.44 -9.54
CA GLY A 85 -0.52 -9.97 -9.22
C GLY A 85 -1.13 -9.46 -7.91
N PHE A 86 -0.59 -8.40 -7.31
CA PHE A 86 -1.11 -7.86 -6.06
C PHE A 86 -2.34 -6.95 -6.25
N GLU A 87 -3.18 -6.88 -5.22
CA GLU A 87 -4.29 -5.92 -5.17
C GLU A 87 -3.79 -4.57 -4.65
N VAL A 88 -3.48 -3.67 -5.59
CA VAL A 88 -2.88 -2.36 -5.30
C VAL A 88 -3.88 -1.22 -5.44
N PHE A 89 -3.90 -0.32 -4.46
CA PHE A 89 -4.69 0.91 -4.37
C PHE A 89 -3.77 2.11 -4.15
N VAL A 90 -4.02 3.22 -4.85
CA VAL A 90 -3.29 4.48 -4.65
C VAL A 90 -4.15 5.42 -3.81
N ILE A 91 -3.61 5.91 -2.70
CA ILE A 91 -4.20 6.91 -1.81
C ILE A 91 -3.41 8.21 -2.01
N ASN A 92 -4.02 9.20 -2.65
CA ASN A 92 -3.40 10.50 -2.85
C ASN A 92 -3.83 11.46 -1.71
N PRO A 93 -2.91 11.99 -0.88
CA PRO A 93 -3.23 12.97 0.17
C PRO A 93 -3.97 14.21 -0.35
N LEU A 94 -3.75 14.62 -1.61
CA LEU A 94 -4.43 15.75 -2.23
C LEU A 94 -5.90 15.44 -2.59
N ILE A 95 -6.23 14.18 -2.89
CA ILE A 95 -7.59 13.77 -3.26
C ILE A 95 -8.39 13.37 -2.01
N THR A 96 -7.74 12.82 -0.98
CA THR A 96 -8.40 12.45 0.29
C THR A 96 -8.97 13.67 1.03
N ASN A 97 -8.40 14.88 0.85
CA ASN A 97 -8.98 16.12 1.38
C ASN A 97 -9.93 16.84 0.40
N SER A 98 -9.98 16.44 -0.87
CA SER A 98 -10.80 17.11 -1.91
C SER A 98 -12.25 16.64 -1.93
N ASN A 99 -12.56 15.45 -1.40
CA ASN A 99 -13.95 15.01 -1.27
C ASN A 99 -14.75 15.83 -0.25
N LYS A 100 -14.11 16.59 0.65
CA LYS A 100 -14.86 17.57 1.47
C LYS A 100 -15.39 18.75 0.66
N LYS A 101 -14.82 19.08 -0.51
CA LYS A 101 -15.27 20.23 -1.33
C LYS A 101 -16.27 19.87 -2.42
N TYR A 102 -16.29 18.64 -2.92
CA TYR A 102 -17.26 18.24 -3.96
C TYR A 102 -18.68 18.07 -3.41
N TRP A 103 -18.85 17.62 -2.16
CA TRP A 103 -20.19 17.47 -1.56
C TRP A 103 -20.89 18.80 -1.27
N TYR A 104 -20.16 19.86 -0.90
CA TYR A 104 -20.76 21.18 -0.66
C TYR A 104 -21.28 21.83 -1.95
N LYS A 105 -20.68 21.54 -3.11
CA LYS A 105 -21.08 22.16 -4.38
C LYS A 105 -22.28 21.52 -5.09
N LYS A 106 -22.81 20.40 -4.56
CA LYS A 106 -23.95 19.68 -5.18
C LYS A 106 -25.26 19.79 -4.38
N SER A 107 -25.29 20.55 -3.28
CA SER A 107 -26.53 20.86 -2.54
C SER A 107 -27.09 22.26 -2.81
N GLU A 108 -26.58 22.95 -3.83
CA GLU A 108 -27.08 24.27 -4.28
C GLU A 108 -27.45 24.28 -5.78
N LYS A 109 -28.00 23.17 -6.29
CA LYS A 109 -28.79 23.17 -7.52
C LYS A 109 -29.97 22.23 -7.43
#